data_AF-A0A8H4NW10-F1
#
_entry.id   AF-A0A8H4NW10-F1
#
_cell.length_a   1.000
_cell.length_b   1.000
_cell.length_c   1.000
_cell.angle_alpha   90.00
_cell.angle_beta   90.00
_cell.angle_gamma   90.00
#
_symmetry.space_group_name_H-M   'P 1'
#
loop_
_entity.id
_entity.type
_entity.pdbx_description
1 polymer ?
#
loop_
_entity_poly.entity_id
_entity_poly.type
_entity_poly.pdbx_seq_one_letter_code
_entity_poly.pdbx_strand_id
1 'polypeptide(L)'
;MASRLRARYLEDHANVRIEWTHHLPDHLKLDVGNQTKTLRIFDLVSILEMTYEVMKDERWDTSLEDSLKRGCYAPAFLYETLQTVLLLFPPQDRQWLDRKIDFNTRWYRWRSNDVRAVDQRISAPFKCHHGETVYERPLTTRRELFERYPHWAIRLHTLYAEAEDPAPVSRPGRWAQRRRSPRHAFWLTFIALVAAAFFGIMATIIGAIQVWISWCQWKGQDFSICA
;
A
#
# COMPACT_ATOMS: atom_id res chain seq x y z
N MET A 1 7.44 -6.12 6.44
CA MET A 1 6.38 -6.67 5.55
C MET A 1 4.98 -6.14 5.92
N ALA A 2 4.56 -6.26 7.19
CA ALA A 2 3.20 -5.95 7.64
C ALA A 2 2.69 -4.52 7.33
N SER A 3 3.54 -3.50 7.43
CA SER A 3 3.14 -2.11 7.18
C SER A 3 2.71 -1.82 5.72
N ARG A 4 3.22 -2.60 4.76
CA ARG A 4 2.87 -2.52 3.33
C ARG A 4 1.58 -3.27 2.99
N LEU A 5 1.19 -4.23 3.82
CA LEU A 5 -0.06 -4.98 3.65
C LEU A 5 -1.28 -4.25 4.19
N ARG A 6 -1.09 -3.12 4.90
CA ARG A 6 -2.19 -2.30 5.38
C ARG A 6 -3.06 -1.83 4.22
N ALA A 7 -4.37 -1.93 4.40
CA ALA A 7 -5.40 -1.49 3.46
C ALA A 7 -5.18 -0.03 3.00
N ARG A 8 -4.82 0.85 3.94
CA ARG A 8 -4.50 2.24 3.66
C ARG A 8 -3.25 2.40 2.77
N TYR A 9 -2.19 1.65 3.06
CA TYR A 9 -0.97 1.67 2.24
C TYR A 9 -1.25 1.20 0.80
N LEU A 10 -2.04 0.14 0.66
CA LEU A 10 -2.43 -0.42 -0.63
C LEU A 10 -3.24 0.58 -1.48
N GLU A 11 -4.14 1.34 -0.85
CA GLU A 11 -4.88 2.40 -1.54
C GLU A 11 -3.95 3.57 -1.93
N ASP A 12 -3.18 4.08 -0.97
CA ASP A 12 -2.37 5.29 -1.14
C ASP A 12 -1.18 5.07 -2.09
N HIS A 13 -0.55 3.89 -2.06
CA HIS A 13 0.73 3.64 -2.74
C HIS A 13 0.64 2.60 -3.86
N ALA A 14 -0.24 1.61 -3.76
CA ALA A 14 -0.39 0.56 -4.77
C ALA A 14 -1.57 0.79 -5.74
N ASN A 15 -2.35 1.85 -5.52
CA ASN A 15 -3.56 2.18 -6.28
C ASN A 15 -4.56 1.01 -6.32
N VAL A 16 -4.70 0.34 -5.17
CA VAL A 16 -5.64 -0.78 -4.97
C VAL A 16 -6.91 -0.23 -4.33
N ARG A 17 -8.03 -0.38 -5.04
CA ARG A 17 -9.35 -0.04 -4.53
C ARG A 17 -9.87 -1.18 -3.66
N ILE A 18 -10.43 -0.84 -2.52
CA ILE A 18 -11.05 -1.81 -1.61
C ILE A 18 -12.53 -1.97 -1.96
N GLU A 19 -12.96 -3.20 -2.10
CA GLU A 19 -14.36 -3.58 -2.30
C GLU A 19 -14.78 -4.58 -1.22
N TRP A 20 -15.95 -4.35 -0.63
CA TRP A 20 -16.51 -5.21 0.42
C TRP A 20 -17.30 -6.37 -0.22
N THR A 21 -17.15 -7.58 0.32
CA THR A 21 -17.84 -8.78 -0.17
C THR A 21 -18.41 -9.61 0.98
N HIS A 22 -19.62 -10.14 0.80
CA HIS A 22 -20.21 -11.13 1.70
C HIS A 22 -19.80 -12.58 1.32
N HIS A 23 -18.98 -12.75 0.27
CA HIS A 23 -18.48 -14.05 -0.16
C HIS A 23 -17.08 -14.30 0.40
N LEU A 24 -17.00 -15.17 1.40
CA LEU A 24 -15.74 -15.53 2.05
C LEU A 24 -14.65 -16.04 1.08
N PRO A 25 -14.97 -16.85 0.04
CA PRO A 25 -13.97 -17.29 -0.92
C PRO A 25 -13.33 -16.16 -1.74
N ASP A 26 -13.93 -14.97 -1.78
CA ASP A 26 -13.36 -13.79 -2.45
C ASP A 26 -12.51 -12.94 -1.49
N HIS A 27 -12.38 -13.30 -0.22
CA HIS A 27 -11.53 -12.59 0.74
C HIS A 27 -10.07 -12.55 0.25
N LEU A 28 -9.44 -11.37 0.29
CA LEU A 28 -8.07 -11.13 -0.21
C LEU A 28 -7.88 -11.40 -1.70
N LYS A 29 -8.95 -11.53 -2.48
CA LYS A 29 -8.84 -11.69 -3.93
C LYS A 29 -8.49 -10.34 -4.55
N LEU A 30 -7.31 -10.29 -5.15
CA LEU A 30 -6.83 -9.14 -5.92
C LEU A 30 -7.18 -9.34 -7.39
N ASP A 31 -8.14 -8.58 -7.87
CA ASP A 31 -8.48 -8.52 -9.30
C ASP A 31 -7.74 -7.35 -9.95
N VAL A 32 -6.84 -7.65 -10.86
CA VAL A 32 -6.12 -6.65 -11.64
C VAL A 32 -6.87 -6.41 -12.94
N GLY A 33 -7.73 -5.37 -12.95
CA GLY A 33 -8.47 -4.97 -14.12
C GLY A 33 -7.66 -4.10 -15.09
N ASN A 34 -8.28 -3.74 -16.21
CA ASN A 34 -7.63 -2.92 -17.26
C ASN A 34 -7.24 -1.50 -16.81
N GLN A 35 -7.88 -0.97 -15.76
CA GLN A 35 -7.67 0.40 -15.28
C GLN A 35 -7.55 0.52 -13.76
N THR A 36 -8.06 -0.44 -13.00
CA THR A 36 -8.12 -0.42 -11.54
C THR A 36 -7.76 -1.79 -10.98
N LYS A 37 -7.05 -1.81 -9.86
CA LYS A 37 -6.87 -3.01 -9.04
C LYS A 37 -7.94 -3.00 -7.97
N THR A 38 -8.65 -4.10 -7.78
CA THR A 38 -9.70 -4.21 -6.77
C THR A 38 -9.36 -5.36 -5.83
N LEU A 39 -9.20 -5.06 -4.55
CA LEU A 39 -9.04 -6.04 -3.48
C LEU A 39 -10.39 -6.27 -2.82
N ARG A 40 -10.89 -7.50 -2.88
CA ARG A 40 -12.11 -7.88 -2.17
C ARG A 40 -11.81 -8.29 -0.74
N ILE A 41 -12.54 -7.72 0.20
CA ILE A 41 -12.40 -7.98 1.63
C ILE A 41 -13.75 -8.41 2.18
N PHE A 42 -13.71 -9.48 2.97
CA PHE A 42 -14.90 -10.04 3.58
C PHE A 42 -15.27 -9.16 4.78
N ASP A 43 -16.52 -8.71 4.82
CA ASP A 43 -16.96 -7.67 5.75
C ASP A 43 -17.74 -8.20 6.95
N LEU A 44 -18.40 -9.36 6.88
CA LEU A 44 -19.26 -9.89 7.96
C LEU A 44 -18.45 -10.48 9.13
N VAL A 45 -17.61 -9.64 9.75
CA VAL A 45 -16.70 -10.02 10.83
C VAL A 45 -17.44 -10.47 12.08
N SER A 46 -18.62 -9.92 12.37
CA SER A 46 -19.47 -10.37 13.48
C SER A 46 -19.81 -11.86 13.36
N ILE A 47 -20.07 -12.35 12.15
CA ILE A 47 -20.37 -13.77 11.91
C ILE A 47 -19.11 -14.62 12.13
N LEU A 48 -17.96 -14.16 11.65
CA LEU A 48 -16.68 -14.87 11.88
C LEU A 48 -16.36 -14.97 13.37
N GLU A 49 -16.57 -13.90 14.14
CA GLU A 49 -16.33 -13.94 15.58
C GLU A 49 -17.35 -14.82 16.31
N MET A 50 -18.64 -14.72 15.99
CA MET A 50 -19.65 -15.56 16.62
C MET A 50 -19.41 -17.04 16.36
N THR A 51 -19.08 -17.39 15.11
CA THR A 51 -18.75 -18.78 14.74
C THR A 51 -17.45 -19.24 15.38
N TYR A 52 -16.43 -18.38 15.45
CA TYR A 52 -15.20 -18.70 16.17
C TYR A 52 -15.44 -18.94 17.66
N GLU A 53 -16.24 -18.11 18.34
CA GLU A 53 -16.53 -18.28 19.77
C GLU A 53 -17.25 -19.59 20.09
N VAL A 54 -18.08 -20.10 19.17
CA VAL A 54 -18.73 -21.40 19.29
C VAL A 54 -17.73 -22.55 19.09
N MET A 55 -16.73 -22.35 18.22
CA MET A 55 -15.78 -23.39 17.79
C MET A 55 -14.46 -23.38 18.55
N LYS A 56 -14.19 -22.37 19.39
CA LYS A 56 -12.87 -22.15 20.03
C LYS A 56 -12.40 -23.29 20.94
N ASP A 57 -13.34 -24.04 21.52
CA ASP A 57 -13.03 -25.15 22.42
C ASP A 57 -12.80 -26.46 21.64
N GLU A 58 -13.00 -26.45 20.32
CA GLU A 58 -12.67 -27.58 19.45
C GLU A 58 -11.17 -27.69 19.17
N ARG A 59 -10.75 -28.88 18.71
CA ARG A 59 -9.37 -29.11 18.32
C ARG A 59 -9.01 -28.27 17.08
N TRP A 60 -7.88 -27.59 17.12
CA TRP A 60 -7.36 -26.82 15.98
C TRP A 60 -7.14 -27.67 14.72
N ASP A 61 -6.84 -28.96 14.88
CA ASP A 61 -6.56 -29.91 13.80
C ASP A 61 -7.84 -30.57 13.22
N THR A 62 -9.02 -30.01 13.51
CA THR A 62 -10.28 -30.54 12.97
C THR A 62 -10.25 -30.47 11.44
N SER A 63 -10.47 -31.61 10.79
CA SER A 63 -10.53 -31.70 9.33
C SER A 63 -11.64 -30.79 8.78
N LEU A 64 -11.39 -30.18 7.63
CA LEU A 64 -12.36 -29.35 6.93
C LEU A 64 -13.70 -30.09 6.75
N GLU A 65 -13.67 -31.38 6.40
CA GLU A 65 -14.87 -32.18 6.19
C GLU A 65 -15.72 -32.30 7.46
N ASP A 66 -15.08 -32.44 8.62
CA ASP A 66 -15.78 -32.61 9.89
C ASP A 66 -16.38 -31.29 10.38
N SER A 67 -15.69 -30.17 10.17
CA SER A 67 -16.27 -28.85 10.41
C SER A 67 -17.45 -28.56 9.47
N LEU A 68 -17.33 -28.93 8.18
CA LEU A 68 -18.38 -28.74 7.20
C LEU A 68 -19.64 -29.56 7.51
N LYS A 69 -19.51 -30.79 8.02
CA LYS A 69 -20.65 -31.59 8.50
C LYS A 69 -21.44 -30.90 9.60
N ARG A 70 -20.79 -30.04 10.39
CA ARG A 70 -21.43 -29.21 11.43
C ARG A 70 -21.98 -27.89 10.90
N GLY A 71 -21.79 -27.60 9.61
CA GLY A 71 -22.21 -26.35 8.98
C GLY A 71 -21.31 -25.16 9.33
N CYS A 72 -20.07 -25.39 9.76
CA CYS A 72 -19.12 -24.34 10.14
C CYS A 72 -17.76 -24.54 9.46
N TYR A 73 -16.96 -23.48 9.45
CA TYR A 73 -15.56 -23.59 9.02
C TYR A 73 -14.68 -24.03 10.21
N ALA A 74 -13.51 -24.59 9.90
CA ALA A 74 -12.54 -24.98 10.91
C ALA A 74 -12.11 -23.77 11.77
N PRO A 75 -11.90 -23.94 13.09
CA PRO A 75 -11.53 -22.84 13.99
C PRO A 75 -10.22 -22.17 13.57
N ALA A 76 -9.25 -22.95 13.04
CA ALA A 76 -8.01 -22.44 12.50
C ALA A 76 -8.23 -21.46 11.34
N PHE A 77 -9.12 -21.78 10.41
CA PHE A 77 -9.42 -20.93 9.26
C PHE A 77 -10.19 -19.66 9.64
N LEU A 78 -11.15 -19.77 10.56
CA LEU A 78 -11.89 -18.62 11.08
C LEU A 78 -10.94 -17.64 11.79
N TYR A 79 -10.10 -18.17 12.67
CA TYR A 79 -9.08 -17.39 13.36
C TYR A 79 -8.10 -16.72 12.38
N GLU A 80 -7.59 -17.47 11.41
CA GLU A 80 -6.68 -16.92 10.40
C GLU A 80 -7.34 -15.77 9.63
N THR A 81 -8.60 -15.92 9.24
CA THR A 81 -9.35 -14.88 8.53
C THR A 81 -9.58 -13.63 9.39
N LEU A 82 -9.82 -13.78 10.69
CA LEU A 82 -9.89 -12.64 11.61
C LEU A 82 -8.52 -11.95 11.71
N GLN A 83 -7.43 -12.72 11.77
CA GLN A 83 -6.07 -12.19 11.79
C GLN A 83 -5.68 -11.46 10.49
N THR A 84 -6.13 -11.92 9.32
CA THR A 84 -5.89 -11.21 8.06
C THR A 84 -6.63 -9.88 8.01
N VAL A 85 -7.86 -9.82 8.54
CA VAL A 85 -8.59 -8.54 8.66
C VAL A 85 -7.84 -7.57 9.58
N LEU A 86 -7.32 -8.02 10.73
CA LEU A 86 -6.48 -7.19 11.61
C LEU A 86 -5.20 -6.73 10.93
N LEU A 87 -4.57 -7.59 10.12
CA LEU A 87 -3.38 -7.25 9.34
C LEU A 87 -3.66 -6.15 8.31
N LEU A 88 -4.83 -6.16 7.68
CA LEU A 88 -5.24 -5.13 6.73
C LEU A 88 -5.65 -3.83 7.44
N PHE A 89 -6.33 -3.94 8.58
CA PHE A 89 -6.89 -2.80 9.32
C PHE A 89 -6.33 -2.74 10.74
N PRO A 90 -5.13 -2.17 10.91
CA PRO A 90 -4.58 -1.91 12.23
C PRO A 90 -5.51 -0.99 13.04
N PRO A 91 -5.46 -1.06 14.39
CA PRO A 91 -6.17 -0.13 15.26
C PRO A 91 -5.77 1.35 15.01
N GLN A 92 -4.55 1.60 14.49
CA GLN A 92 -4.08 2.94 14.12
C GLN A 92 -4.84 3.54 12.92
N ASP A 93 -5.40 2.71 12.04
CA ASP A 93 -6.09 3.15 10.82
C ASP A 93 -7.63 3.22 11.01
N ARG A 94 -8.14 3.08 12.25
CA ARG A 94 -9.58 3.10 12.57
C ARG A 94 -10.33 4.32 12.04
N GLN A 95 -9.82 5.52 12.30
CA GLN A 95 -10.48 6.76 11.85
C GLN A 95 -10.59 6.82 10.31
N TRP A 96 -9.57 6.36 9.61
CA TRP A 96 -9.58 6.28 8.15
C TRP A 96 -10.59 5.22 7.67
N LEU A 97 -10.64 4.07 8.33
CA LEU A 97 -11.56 2.99 8.01
C LEU A 97 -13.02 3.41 8.24
N ASP A 98 -13.34 4.04 9.36
CA ASP A 98 -14.69 4.52 9.67
C ASP A 98 -15.19 5.52 8.63
N ARG A 99 -14.33 6.48 8.24
CA ARG A 99 -14.65 7.43 7.16
C ARG A 99 -14.88 6.71 5.83
N LYS A 100 -14.10 5.67 5.54
CA LYS A 100 -14.22 4.89 4.30
C LYS A 100 -15.50 4.05 4.28
N ILE A 101 -15.88 3.46 5.41
CA ILE A 101 -17.14 2.73 5.57
C ILE A 101 -18.33 3.67 5.40
N ASP A 102 -18.33 4.85 6.03
CA ASP A 102 -19.42 5.83 5.88
C ASP A 102 -19.54 6.28 4.42
N PHE A 103 -18.40 6.59 3.78
CA PHE A 103 -18.37 6.98 2.36
C PHE A 103 -18.94 5.88 1.46
N ASN A 104 -18.49 4.64 1.62
CA ASN A 104 -18.97 3.51 0.82
C ASN A 104 -20.46 3.25 1.06
N THR A 105 -20.91 3.28 2.32
CA THR A 105 -22.33 3.08 2.68
C THR A 105 -23.22 4.12 2.01
N ARG A 106 -22.79 5.39 2.01
CA ARG A 106 -23.50 6.49 1.36
C ARG A 106 -23.51 6.34 -0.17
N TRP A 107 -22.39 5.93 -0.75
CA TRP A 107 -22.28 5.67 -2.19
C TRP A 107 -23.17 4.51 -2.66
N TYR A 108 -23.18 3.38 -1.95
CA TYR A 108 -24.05 2.24 -2.27
C TYR A 108 -25.52 2.61 -2.14
N ARG A 109 -25.90 3.32 -1.07
CA ARG A 109 -27.27 3.84 -0.88
C ARG A 109 -27.71 4.76 -2.01
N TRP A 110 -26.79 5.55 -2.58
CA TRP A 110 -27.10 6.44 -3.71
C TRP A 110 -27.16 5.71 -5.05
N ARG A 111 -26.31 4.71 -5.28
CA ARG A 111 -26.18 4.03 -6.58
C ARG A 111 -27.09 2.81 -6.76
N SER A 112 -27.53 2.18 -5.68
CA SER A 112 -28.38 0.98 -5.70
C SER A 112 -29.44 1.02 -4.61
N ASN A 113 -30.62 0.44 -4.87
CA ASN A 113 -31.63 0.13 -3.84
C ASN A 113 -31.17 -0.99 -2.87
N ASP A 114 -29.93 -1.46 -3.01
CA ASP A 114 -29.36 -2.55 -2.25
C ASP A 114 -28.57 -1.98 -1.07
N VAL A 115 -29.04 -2.23 0.16
CA VAL A 115 -28.38 -1.80 1.39
C VAL A 115 -27.30 -2.82 1.75
N ARG A 116 -26.18 -2.81 1.01
CA ARG A 116 -24.97 -3.50 1.47
C ARG A 116 -24.35 -2.70 2.61
N ALA A 117 -24.83 -2.96 3.83
CA ALA A 117 -24.25 -2.43 5.05
C ALA A 117 -22.97 -3.23 5.35
N VAL A 118 -21.84 -2.53 5.35
CA VAL A 118 -20.57 -3.08 5.86
C VAL A 118 -20.72 -3.24 7.36
N ASP A 119 -20.30 -4.39 7.87
CA ASP A 119 -20.32 -4.64 9.31
C ASP A 119 -19.44 -3.62 10.04
N GLN A 120 -20.05 -2.78 10.87
CA GLN A 120 -19.33 -1.78 11.67
C GLN A 120 -18.33 -2.42 12.64
N ARG A 121 -18.51 -3.69 12.97
CA ARG A 121 -17.61 -4.41 13.86
C ARG A 121 -16.20 -4.56 13.31
N ILE A 122 -16.00 -4.39 12.00
CA ILE A 122 -14.67 -4.46 11.38
C ILE A 122 -13.69 -3.39 11.91
N SER A 123 -14.19 -2.24 12.39
CA SER A 123 -13.34 -1.21 13.01
C SER A 123 -13.17 -1.38 14.53
N ALA A 124 -13.99 -2.23 15.15
CA ALA A 124 -13.92 -2.53 16.57
C ALA A 124 -12.75 -3.47 16.90
N PRO A 125 -12.17 -3.40 18.12
CA PRO A 125 -11.24 -4.42 18.58
C PRO A 125 -11.94 -5.79 18.62
N PHE A 126 -11.31 -6.80 18.02
CA PHE A 126 -11.84 -8.16 18.01
C PHE A 126 -11.74 -8.82 19.38
N LYS A 127 -12.73 -9.65 19.71
CA LYS A 127 -12.79 -10.36 21.01
C LYS A 127 -11.78 -11.50 21.10
N CYS A 128 -11.37 -12.02 19.95
CA CYS A 128 -10.59 -13.25 19.82
C CYS A 128 -9.11 -12.99 20.13
N HIS A 129 -8.77 -12.90 21.41
CA HIS A 129 -7.38 -12.86 21.89
C HIS A 129 -6.85 -14.29 22.07
N HIS A 130 -6.37 -14.88 20.98
CA HIS A 130 -5.56 -16.09 21.05
C HIS A 130 -4.17 -15.76 20.51
N GLY A 131 -3.19 -15.55 21.38
CA GLY A 131 -1.79 -15.31 21.01
C GLY A 131 -1.43 -13.87 20.58
N GLU A 132 -0.13 -13.68 20.30
CA GLU A 132 0.47 -12.41 19.89
C GLU A 132 -0.15 -11.88 18.59
N THR A 133 -0.46 -10.59 18.52
CA THR A 133 -0.95 -9.96 17.28
C THR A 133 0.18 -9.78 16.25
N VAL A 134 -0.15 -9.56 14.98
CA VAL A 134 0.86 -9.29 13.93
C VAL A 134 1.65 -8.00 14.19
N TYR A 135 1.06 -7.08 14.94
CA TYR A 135 1.70 -5.83 15.32
C TYR A 135 2.64 -5.99 16.52
N GLU A 136 2.44 -7.02 17.34
CA GLU A 136 3.38 -7.40 18.41
C GLU A 136 4.60 -8.11 17.84
N ARG A 137 4.41 -8.99 16.83
CA ARG A 137 5.51 -9.66 16.13
C ARG A 137 5.47 -9.39 14.61
N PRO A 138 6.28 -8.43 14.12
CA PRO A 138 6.21 -8.02 12.72
C PRO A 138 6.63 -9.14 11.78
N LEU A 139 5.84 -9.35 10.71
CA LEU A 139 6.21 -10.22 9.61
C LEU A 139 7.46 -9.66 8.91
N THR A 140 8.57 -10.40 8.99
CA THR A 140 9.85 -10.02 8.37
C THR A 140 10.10 -10.82 7.10
N THR A 141 9.78 -12.12 7.13
CA THR A 141 10.17 -13.06 6.08
C THR A 141 8.95 -13.68 5.41
N ARG A 142 9.05 -13.99 4.11
CA ARG A 142 8.00 -14.72 3.38
C ARG A 142 7.61 -16.02 4.08
N ARG A 143 8.59 -16.77 4.59
CA ARG A 143 8.37 -18.03 5.32
C ARG A 143 7.43 -17.85 6.52
N GLU A 144 7.62 -16.80 7.31
CA GLU A 144 6.77 -16.49 8.46
C GLU A 144 5.32 -16.20 8.05
N LEU A 145 5.11 -15.60 6.86
CA LEU A 145 3.78 -15.40 6.31
C LEU A 145 3.07 -16.73 6.02
N PHE A 146 3.77 -17.69 5.41
CA PHE A 146 3.22 -19.02 5.11
C PHE A 146 2.99 -19.87 6.36
N GLU A 147 3.87 -19.75 7.35
CA GLU A 147 3.72 -20.45 8.63
C GLU A 147 2.53 -19.92 9.44
N ARG A 148 2.28 -18.60 9.40
CA ARG A 148 1.22 -17.95 10.18
C ARG A 148 -0.14 -17.90 9.48
N TYR A 149 -0.15 -17.87 8.14
CA TYR A 149 -1.35 -17.76 7.32
C TYR A 149 -1.44 -18.88 6.28
N PRO A 150 -1.51 -20.16 6.67
CA PRO A 150 -1.47 -21.26 5.72
C PRO A 150 -2.60 -21.21 4.66
N HIS A 151 -3.79 -20.72 5.00
CA HIS A 151 -4.92 -20.68 4.07
C HIS A 151 -4.87 -19.47 3.13
N TRP A 152 -4.42 -18.31 3.62
CA TRP A 152 -4.42 -17.05 2.89
C TRP A 152 -3.05 -16.61 2.38
N ALA A 153 -1.97 -17.33 2.71
CA ALA A 153 -0.60 -16.92 2.39
C ALA A 153 -0.36 -16.69 0.91
N ILE A 154 -0.95 -17.49 0.02
CA ILE A 154 -0.80 -17.30 -1.44
C ILE A 154 -1.35 -15.93 -1.86
N ARG A 155 -2.55 -15.58 -1.37
CA ARG A 155 -3.20 -14.30 -1.68
C ARG A 155 -2.49 -13.13 -1.01
N LEU A 156 -2.09 -13.27 0.25
CA LEU A 156 -1.30 -12.28 0.97
C LEU A 156 0.08 -12.05 0.33
N HIS A 157 0.72 -13.11 -0.15
CA HIS A 157 2.00 -13.03 -0.84
C HIS A 157 1.85 -12.29 -2.18
N THR A 158 0.79 -12.58 -2.92
CA THR A 158 0.46 -11.87 -4.17
C THR A 158 0.19 -10.39 -3.90
N LEU A 159 -0.60 -10.10 -2.86
CA LEU A 159 -0.89 -8.74 -2.42
C LEU A 159 0.36 -8.00 -1.94
N TYR A 160 1.27 -8.69 -1.25
CA TYR A 160 2.54 -8.14 -0.82
C TYR A 160 3.44 -7.79 -2.00
N ALA A 161 3.57 -8.69 -2.97
CA ALA A 161 4.34 -8.45 -4.18
C ALA A 161 3.81 -7.21 -4.93
N GLU A 162 2.48 -7.08 -5.02
CA GLU A 162 1.82 -5.91 -5.60
C GLU A 162 2.04 -4.63 -4.77
N ALA A 163 2.17 -4.74 -3.45
CA ALA A 163 2.49 -3.61 -2.58
C ALA A 163 3.94 -3.16 -2.69
N GLU A 164 4.88 -4.06 -3.01
CA GLU A 164 6.30 -3.74 -3.21
C GLU A 164 6.57 -3.12 -4.58
N ASP A 165 6.02 -3.71 -5.64
CA ASP A 165 6.15 -3.22 -7.01
C ASP A 165 4.76 -3.11 -7.66
N PRO A 166 4.08 -1.95 -7.49
CA PRO A 166 2.73 -1.80 -7.97
C PRO A 166 2.70 -1.75 -9.50
N ALA A 167 2.03 -2.74 -10.11
CA ALA A 167 1.85 -2.79 -11.54
C ALA A 167 1.08 -1.56 -12.05
N PRO A 168 1.52 -0.90 -13.13
CA PRO A 168 0.82 0.25 -13.66
C PRO A 168 -0.49 -0.18 -14.32
N VAL A 169 -1.62 0.03 -13.65
CA VAL A 169 -2.95 -0.24 -14.25
C VAL A 169 -3.54 0.96 -14.98
N SER A 170 -3.15 2.19 -14.61
CA SER A 170 -3.66 3.39 -15.26
C SER A 170 -2.98 3.60 -16.63
N ARG A 171 -3.74 4.10 -17.62
CA ARG A 171 -3.19 4.50 -18.93
C ARG A 171 -1.96 5.44 -18.81
N PRO A 172 -1.99 6.51 -17.99
CA PRO A 172 -0.81 7.35 -17.78
C PRO A 172 0.33 6.60 -17.06
N GLY A 173 0.03 5.73 -16.09
CA GLY A 173 1.03 4.89 -15.43
C GLY A 173 1.73 3.94 -16.39
N ARG A 174 0.97 3.27 -17.27
CA ARG A 174 1.52 2.40 -18.33
C ARG A 174 2.36 3.18 -19.32
N TRP A 175 1.94 4.40 -19.67
CA TRP A 175 2.72 5.28 -20.53
C TRP A 175 4.03 5.72 -19.88
N ALA A 176 3.99 6.12 -18.60
CA ALA A 176 5.17 6.50 -17.83
C ALA A 176 6.15 5.32 -17.69
N GLN A 177 5.63 4.12 -17.42
CA GLN A 177 6.43 2.89 -17.35
C GLN A 177 7.11 2.56 -18.68
N ARG A 178 6.39 2.70 -19.81
CA ARG A 178 6.98 2.52 -21.16
C ARG A 178 8.07 3.54 -21.48
N ARG A 179 7.96 4.76 -20.96
CA ARG A 179 8.99 5.81 -21.10
C ARG A 179 10.10 5.73 -20.06
N ARG A 180 10.01 4.80 -19.10
CA ARG A 180 11.05 4.53 -18.09
C ARG A 180 12.19 3.68 -18.69
N SER A 181 12.66 4.07 -19.87
CA SER A 181 13.87 3.50 -20.46
C SER A 181 15.08 4.03 -19.67
N PRO A 182 16.02 3.16 -19.21
CA PRO A 182 17.24 3.58 -18.51
C PRO A 182 18.02 4.67 -19.24
N ARG A 183 17.88 4.69 -20.58
CA ARG A 183 18.53 5.66 -21.47
C ARG A 183 18.07 7.09 -21.22
N HIS A 184 16.83 7.32 -20.80
CA HIS A 184 16.32 8.67 -20.53
C HIS A 184 16.83 9.24 -19.20
N ALA A 185 17.02 8.41 -18.17
CA ALA A 185 17.63 8.85 -16.91
C ALA A 185 19.11 9.24 -17.10
N PHE A 186 19.83 8.47 -17.92
CA PHE A 186 21.19 8.80 -18.32
C PHE A 186 21.26 10.12 -19.11
N TRP A 187 20.34 10.36 -20.05
CA TRP A 187 20.31 11.63 -20.79
C TRP A 187 20.00 12.84 -19.91
N LEU A 188 19.10 12.69 -18.93
CA LEU A 188 18.73 13.78 -18.02
C LEU A 188 19.90 14.19 -17.12
N THR A 189 20.62 13.20 -16.59
CA THR A 189 21.85 13.42 -15.80
C THR A 189 22.97 14.02 -16.64
N PHE A 190 23.14 13.56 -17.88
CA PHE A 190 24.12 14.11 -18.82
C PHE A 190 23.83 15.59 -19.17
N ILE A 191 22.59 15.93 -19.48
CA ILE A 191 22.20 17.33 -19.77
C ILE A 191 22.44 18.22 -18.54
N ALA A 192 22.08 17.75 -17.35
CA ALA A 192 22.32 18.49 -16.11
C ALA A 192 23.82 18.74 -15.88
N LEU A 193 24.68 17.77 -16.17
CA LEU A 193 26.14 17.91 -16.07
C LEU A 193 26.68 18.95 -17.05
N VAL A 194 26.23 18.93 -18.31
CA VAL A 194 26.62 19.91 -19.33
C VAL A 194 26.18 21.31 -18.94
N ALA A 195 24.94 21.46 -18.45
CA ALA A 195 24.43 22.74 -17.97
C ALA A 195 25.26 23.27 -16.79
N ALA A 196 25.58 22.42 -15.80
CA ALA A 196 26.42 22.80 -14.66
C ALA A 196 27.82 23.25 -15.10
N ALA A 197 28.44 22.55 -16.05
CA ALA A 197 29.73 22.94 -16.61
C ALA A 197 29.66 24.30 -17.31
N PHE A 198 28.62 24.53 -18.11
CA PHE A 198 28.42 25.82 -18.78
C PHE A 198 28.26 26.98 -17.79
N PHE A 199 27.43 26.81 -16.77
CA PHE A 199 27.25 27.83 -15.73
C PHE A 199 28.55 28.07 -14.94
N GLY A 200 29.33 27.02 -14.67
CA GLY A 200 30.65 27.15 -14.03
C GLY A 200 31.63 27.97 -14.87
N ILE A 201 31.67 27.75 -16.19
CA ILE A 201 32.52 28.51 -17.11
C ILE A 201 32.08 29.97 -17.15
N MET A 202 30.78 30.24 -17.30
CA MET A 202 30.26 31.62 -17.32
C MET A 202 30.55 32.37 -16.03
N ALA A 203 30.36 31.73 -14.87
CA ALA A 203 30.70 32.32 -13.58
C ALA A 203 32.19 32.66 -13.47
N THR A 204 33.06 31.80 -13.99
CA THR A 204 34.52 32.02 -14.01
C THR A 204 34.88 33.23 -14.90
N ILE A 205 34.28 33.34 -16.08
CA ILE A 205 34.52 34.47 -16.99
C ILE A 205 34.06 35.78 -16.36
N ILE A 206 32.86 35.81 -15.78
CA ILE A 206 32.33 36.99 -15.09
C ILE A 206 33.25 37.40 -13.94
N GLY A 207 33.71 36.43 -13.14
CA GLY A 207 34.68 36.67 -12.07
C GLY A 207 36.00 37.28 -12.58
N ALA A 208 36.54 36.77 -13.69
CA ALA A 208 37.75 37.31 -14.29
C ALA A 208 37.58 38.76 -14.78
N ILE A 209 36.43 39.06 -15.42
CA ILE A 209 36.09 40.43 -15.85
C ILE A 209 35.96 41.36 -14.65
N GLN A 210 35.30 40.92 -13.58
CA GLN A 210 35.16 41.70 -12.35
C GLN A 210 36.52 42.03 -11.73
N VAL A 211 37.40 41.04 -11.58
CA VAL A 211 38.76 41.24 -11.07
C VAL A 211 39.55 42.22 -11.95
N TRP A 212 39.42 42.10 -13.27
CA TRP A 212 40.06 43.01 -14.22
C TRP A 212 39.57 44.45 -14.05
N ILE A 213 38.24 44.66 -14.02
CA ILE A 213 37.66 45.99 -13.82
C ILE A 213 38.10 46.59 -12.48
N SER A 214 38.08 45.81 -11.40
CA SER A 214 38.55 46.28 -10.09
C SER A 214 40.04 46.65 -10.09
N TRP A 215 40.88 45.90 -10.80
CA TRP A 215 42.30 46.21 -10.95
C TRP A 215 42.53 47.48 -11.77
N CYS A 216 41.81 47.65 -12.89
CA CYS A 216 41.83 48.87 -13.70
C CYS A 216 41.36 50.10 -12.91
N GLN A 217 40.32 49.97 -12.07
CA GLN A 217 39.88 51.04 -11.18
C GLN A 217 40.93 51.41 -10.13
N TRP A 218 41.59 50.42 -9.53
CA TRP A 218 42.68 50.65 -8.58
C TRP A 218 43.87 51.38 -9.23
N LYS A 219 44.27 50.99 -10.45
CA LYS A 219 45.37 51.63 -11.20
C LYS A 219 44.98 52.96 -11.85
N GLY A 220 43.72 53.11 -12.24
CA GLY A 220 43.18 54.33 -12.86
C GLY A 220 43.04 55.51 -11.91
N GLN A 221 43.13 55.28 -10.60
CA GLN A 221 43.36 56.36 -9.63
C GLN A 221 44.75 56.98 -9.76
N ASP A 222 45.72 56.33 -10.41
CA ASP A 222 47.08 56.86 -10.57
C ASP A 222 47.40 57.46 -11.94
N PHE A 223 46.90 56.97 -13.10
CA PHE A 223 47.06 57.69 -14.39
C PHE A 223 46.01 57.25 -15.44
N SER A 224 45.43 58.22 -16.15
CA SER A 224 44.33 58.11 -17.10
C SER A 224 44.68 57.37 -18.41
N ILE A 225 44.67 56.04 -18.43
CA ILE A 225 44.72 55.25 -19.67
C ILE A 225 43.89 53.97 -19.49
N CYS A 226 42.56 54.07 -19.58
CA CYS A 226 41.66 52.95 -19.80
C CYS A 226 40.40 53.52 -20.47
N ALA A 227 40.44 53.59 -21.80
CA ALA A 227 39.27 53.77 -22.67
C ALA A 227 39.06 52.46 -23.43
#